data_AF-A0A937NVX1-F1
#
_entry.id   AF-A0A937NVX1-F1
#
_cell.length_a   1.000
_cell.length_b   1.000
_cell.length_c   1.000
_cell.angle_alpha   90.00
_cell.angle_beta   90.00
_cell.angle_gamma   90.00
#
_symmetry.space_group_name_H-M   'P 1'
#
loop_
_entity.id
_entity.type
_entity.pdbx_description
1 polymer ?
#
loop_
_entity_poly.entity_id
_entity_poly.type
_entity_poly.pdbx_seq_one_letter_code
_entity_poly.pdbx_strand_id
1 'polypeptide(L)' 'MSPVRYKTFSRTHATNATGKSGLAVSDELRQEAQRFIEGELADADVMAIAESRDQLASSVTVWYRDRS' A
#
# COMPACT_ATOMS: atom_id res chain seq x y z
N MET A 1 11.22 -22.93 -3.11
CA MET A 1 11.33 -21.60 -2.46
C MET A 1 10.43 -20.66 -3.24
N SER A 2 9.28 -20.28 -2.67
CA SER A 2 8.30 -19.44 -3.38
C SER A 2 8.90 -18.04 -3.64
N PRO A 3 8.68 -17.46 -4.84
CA PRO A 3 9.22 -16.14 -5.18
C PRO A 3 8.61 -15.05 -4.30
N VAL A 4 9.42 -14.06 -3.92
CA VAL A 4 8.93 -12.83 -3.27
C VAL A 4 8.27 -11.95 -4.33
N ARG A 5 7.05 -11.52 -4.06
CA ARG A 5 6.25 -10.60 -4.88
C ARG A 5 6.01 -9.31 -4.11
N TYR A 6 5.63 -8.26 -4.83
CA TYR A 6 5.24 -6.99 -4.22
C TYR A 6 4.09 -6.33 -4.96
N LYS A 7 3.30 -5.54 -4.24
CA LYS A 7 2.25 -4.67 -4.78
C LYS A 7 2.36 -3.30 -4.14
N THR A 8 2.32 -2.25 -4.96
CA THR A 8 2.40 -0.86 -4.50
C THR A 8 1.08 -0.14 -4.77
N PHE A 9 0.52 0.45 -3.73
CA PHE A 9 -0.61 1.37 -3.79
C PHE A 9 -0.06 2.78 -3.71
N SER A 10 -0.38 3.66 -4.65
CA SER A 10 0.13 5.03 -4.64
C SER A 10 -0.92 6.03 -5.08
N ARG A 11 -0.89 7.22 -4.50
CA ARG A 11 -1.78 8.32 -4.90
C ARG A 11 -1.04 9.64 -4.80
N THR A 12 -1.19 10.45 -5.85
CA THR A 12 -0.67 11.82 -5.89
C THR A 12 -1.63 12.76 -5.17
N HIS A 13 -1.09 13.58 -4.29
CA HIS A 13 -1.78 14.72 -3.69
C HIS A 13 -1.72 15.86 -4.71
N ALA A 14 -2.72 15.99 -5.58
CA ALA A 14 -2.80 17.16 -6.45
C ALA A 14 -2.95 18.39 -5.55
N THR A 15 -1.95 19.27 -5.55
CA THR A 15 -1.78 20.39 -4.60
C THR A 15 -2.96 21.38 -4.58
N ASN A 16 -3.96 21.28 -5.48
CA ASN A 16 -4.86 22.39 -5.77
C ASN A 16 -6.37 22.06 -5.88
N ALA A 17 -6.85 20.81 -5.74
CA ALA A 17 -8.26 20.51 -6.11
C ALA A 17 -9.18 19.99 -4.99
N THR A 18 -8.68 19.38 -3.92
CA THR A 18 -9.58 18.69 -2.95
C THR A 18 -9.23 18.85 -1.47
N GLY A 19 -8.15 19.56 -1.12
CA GLY A 19 -7.82 19.85 0.28
C GLY A 19 -7.56 18.63 1.18
N LYS A 20 -7.46 17.41 0.62
CA LYS A 20 -7.12 16.23 1.40
C LYS A 20 -5.66 16.32 1.83
N SER A 21 -5.45 16.38 3.14
CA SER A 21 -4.11 16.27 3.73
C SER A 21 -3.45 14.97 3.29
N GLY A 22 -2.14 14.99 3.01
CA GLY A 22 -1.38 13.79 2.66
C GLY A 22 -1.44 12.69 3.75
N LEU A 23 -1.82 13.05 4.98
CA LEU A 23 -2.16 12.08 6.04
C LEU A 23 -3.40 11.26 5.69
N ALA A 24 -4.50 11.90 5.27
CA ALA A 24 -5.75 11.22 4.91
C ALA A 24 -5.55 10.28 3.71
N VAL A 25 -4.73 10.68 2.75
CA VAL A 25 -4.39 9.82 1.61
C VAL A 25 -3.53 8.63 2.03
N SER A 26 -2.62 8.81 2.98
CA SER A 26 -1.80 7.70 3.51
C SER A 26 -2.68 6.68 4.25
N ASP A 27 -3.67 7.14 5.02
CA ASP A 27 -4.63 6.27 5.69
C ASP A 27 -5.51 5.49 4.69
N GLU A 28 -5.95 6.12 3.60
CA GLU A 28 -6.67 5.46 2.52
C GLU A 28 -5.83 4.37 1.85
N LEU A 29 -4.56 4.65 1.56
CA LEU A 29 -3.63 3.68 0.96
C LEU A 29 -3.34 2.52 1.92
N ARG A 30 -3.25 2.79 3.23
CA ARG A 30 -3.11 1.73 4.24
C ARG A 30 -4.33 0.83 4.28
N GLN A 31 -5.53 1.39 4.23
CA GLN A 31 -6.77 0.60 4.17
C GLN A 31 -6.85 -0.24 2.89
N GLU A 32 -6.39 0.30 1.75
CA GLU A 32 -6.35 -0.43 0.49
C GLU A 32 -5.36 -1.60 0.53
N ALA A 33 -4.16 -1.36 1.08
CA ALA A 33 -3.18 -2.41 1.32
C ALA A 33 -3.71 -3.49 2.29
N GLN A 34 -4.43 -3.09 3.34
CA GLN A 34 -5.03 -4.03 4.29
C GLN A 34 -6.10 -4.90 3.62
N ARG A 35 -7.00 -4.32 2.80
CA ARG A 35 -8.00 -5.10 2.06
C ARG A 35 -7.36 -6.08 1.07
N PHE A 36 -6.26 -5.68 0.45
CA PHE A 36 -5.49 -6.59 -0.40
C PHE A 36 -4.89 -7.74 0.40
N ILE A 37 -4.34 -7.46 1.60
CA ILE A 37 -3.79 -8.49 2.47
C ILE A 37 -4.89 -9.47 2.92
N GLU A 38 -6.02 -8.96 3.39
CA GLU A 38 -7.13 -9.78 3.89
C GLU A 38 -7.87 -10.54 2.78
N GLY A 39 -7.94 -9.97 1.57
CA GLY A 39 -8.71 -10.55 0.45
C GLY A 39 -7.90 -11.47 -0.45
N GLU A 40 -6.72 -11.04 -0.89
CA GLU A 40 -5.89 -11.78 -1.86
C GLU A 40 -4.75 -12.55 -1.20
N LEU A 41 -4.32 -12.13 0.00
CA LEU A 41 -3.16 -12.68 0.69
C LEU A 41 -3.52 -13.38 2.02
N ALA A 42 -4.78 -13.76 2.24
CA ALA A 42 -5.22 -14.39 3.48
C ALA A 42 -4.36 -15.62 3.88
N ASP A 43 -3.84 -16.33 2.87
CA ASP A 43 -2.93 -17.48 3.02
C ASP A 43 -1.48 -17.18 2.62
N ALA A 44 -1.15 -15.95 2.21
CA ALA A 44 0.20 -15.58 1.80
C ALA A 44 1.03 -15.05 2.98
N ASP A 45 2.35 -15.23 2.90
CA ASP A 45 3.27 -14.78 3.93
C ASP A 45 3.65 -13.31 3.67
N VAL A 46 3.01 -12.37 4.38
CA VAL A 46 3.36 -10.95 4.31
C VAL A 46 4.70 -10.74 5.02
N MET A 47 5.71 -10.37 4.25
CA MET A 47 7.09 -10.22 4.74
C MET A 47 7.37 -8.81 5.26
N ALA A 48 6.87 -7.80 4.54
CA ALA A 48 7.11 -6.40 4.87
C ALA A 48 6.00 -5.52 4.31
N ILE A 49 5.76 -4.40 5.00
CA ILE A 49 4.93 -3.29 4.53
C ILE A 49 5.75 -2.03 4.75
N ALA A 50 5.90 -1.21 3.70
CA ALA A 50 6.59 0.07 3.79
C ALA A 50 5.69 1.18 3.28
N GLU A 51 5.66 2.27 4.04
CA GLU A 51 4.94 3.48 3.68
C GLU A 51 5.96 4.55 3.28
N SER A 52 5.66 5.29 2.21
CA SER A 52 6.45 6.43 1.78
C SER A 52 5.51 7.59 1.53
N ARG A 53 5.93 8.78 1.97
CA ARG A 53 5.18 10.01 1.79
C ARG A 53 6.15 11.13 1.44
N ASP A 54 5.89 11.77 0.32
CA ASP A 54 6.53 13.02 -0.06
C ASP A 54 5.50 14.15 -0.16
N GLN A 55 5.90 15.32 -0.66
CA GLN A 55 5.03 16.48 -0.76
C GLN A 55 3.89 16.32 -1.78
N LEU A 56 4.04 15.42 -2.74
CA LEU A 56 3.19 15.28 -3.92
C LEU A 56 2.53 13.91 -4.02
N ALA A 57 2.98 12.91 -3.26
CA ALA A 57 2.46 11.56 -3.31
C ALA A 57 2.64 10.82 -1.98
N SER A 58 1.77 9.84 -1.78
CA SER A 58 1.95 8.78 -0.79
C SER A 58 1.92 7.43 -1.49
N SER A 59 2.64 6.46 -0.94
CA SER A 59 2.58 5.07 -1.37
C SER A 59 2.70 4.09 -0.21
N VAL A 60 2.07 2.94 -0.36
CA VAL A 60 2.22 1.77 0.52
C VAL A 60 2.61 0.58 -0.34
N THR A 61 3.74 -0.04 -0.03
CA THR A 61 4.20 -1.25 -0.72
C THR A 61 4.13 -2.44 0.22
N VAL A 62 3.52 -3.53 -0.25
CA VAL A 62 3.42 -4.81 0.46
C VAL A 62 4.30 -5.82 -0.26
N TRP A 63 5.22 -6.46 0.47
CA TRP A 63 6.01 -7.59 -0.02
C TRP A 63 5.48 -8.88 0.59
N TYR A 64 5.24 -9.89 -0.23
CA TYR A 64 4.62 -11.13 0.18
C TYR A 64 5.19 -12.34 -0.58
N ARG A 65 4.99 -13.53 -0.03
CA ARG A 65 5.23 -14.80 -0.71
C ARG A 65 3.95 -15.62 -0.74
N ASP A 66 3.60 -16.09 -1.92
CA ASP A 66 2.51 -17.05 -2.06
C ASP A 66 2.93 -18.37 -1.37
N ARG A 67 2.06 -18.92 -0.52
CA ARG A 67 2.26 -20.23 0.12
C ARG A 67 1.81 -21.41 -0.74
N SER A 68 1.34 -21.14 -1.96
CA SER A 68 0.97 -22.13 -2.97
C SER A 68 2.13 -23.05 -3.33
#